data_AF-A0AAU3ELK8-F1
#
_entry.id   AF-A0AAU3ELK8-F1
#
_cell.length_a   1.000
_cell.length_b   1.000
_cell.length_c   1.000
_cell.angle_alpha   90.00
_cell.angle_beta   90.00
_cell.angle_gamma   90.00
#
_symmetry.space_group_name_H-M   'P 1'
#
loop_
_entity.id
_entity.type
_entity.pdbx_description
1 polymer ?
#
loop_
_entity_poly.entity_id
_entity_poly.type
_entity_poly.pdbx_seq_one_letter_code
_entity_poly.pdbx_strand_id
1 'polypeptide(L)'
;MRGLTEGPEDGPGGPGDDDGRGAVAGSRVARTRRGTLAASVTAVAGLAVVGLFVAGCDSGGTGTRDEGAAHSVPAVAPTKDPGSAAATKPGERVNPVGLLKQDPMVSPAVKRDLKPCSGSDYPVDVSYARLTGGDVADVVVNVMTCRSAVGVATYVYRAHGGSYKNVFGSEAAPVYSEIDRGDLVVTKQQYAKGDSMSYASSEDVITYHWTNNKFAQTDAVHTDFSRAVGDGDTDGDTGGDTATTSPSN
;
A
#
# COMPACT_ATOMS: atom_id res chain seq x y z
N MET A 1 -66.98 20.55 5.69
CA MET A 1 -67.32 19.39 4.84
C MET A 1 -66.04 18.58 4.69
N ARG A 2 -65.92 17.46 5.43
CA ARG A 2 -65.95 16.07 4.90
C ARG A 2 -64.80 15.80 3.92
N GLY A 3 -63.88 14.87 4.14
CA GLY A 3 -63.70 13.85 5.17
C GLY A 3 -62.43 13.04 4.84
N LEU A 4 -61.69 12.68 5.88
CA LEU A 4 -60.60 11.71 5.84
C LEU A 4 -61.23 10.30 5.79
N THR A 5 -60.72 9.41 4.96
CA THR A 5 -61.09 7.98 4.99
C THR A 5 -59.86 7.17 5.42
N GLU A 6 -59.93 6.70 6.66
CA GLU A 6 -59.16 5.58 7.21
C GLU A 6 -59.85 4.25 6.90
N GLY A 7 -59.06 3.17 6.90
CA GLY A 7 -59.50 1.81 7.21
C GLY A 7 -59.09 0.72 6.20
N PRO A 8 -59.01 -0.57 6.60
CA PRO A 8 -58.57 -1.08 7.91
C PRO A 8 -57.56 -2.26 7.80
N GLU A 9 -56.92 -2.56 8.93
CA GLU A 9 -56.16 -3.78 9.23
C GLU A 9 -57.13 -4.92 9.62
N ASP A 10 -56.86 -6.15 9.15
CA ASP A 10 -57.36 -7.41 9.72
C ASP A 10 -56.39 -8.56 9.37
N GLY A 11 -55.83 -9.23 10.39
CA GLY A 11 -55.13 -10.54 10.28
C GLY A 11 -56.13 -11.71 10.42
N PRO A 12 -55.77 -12.93 10.90
CA PRO A 12 -54.46 -13.59 11.10
C PRO A 12 -54.43 -15.08 10.61
N GLY A 13 -53.32 -15.80 10.84
CA GLY A 13 -53.18 -17.28 10.74
C GLY A 13 -52.13 -17.69 9.70
N GLY A 14 -51.11 -18.52 9.94
CA GLY A 14 -50.87 -19.65 10.83
C GLY A 14 -50.09 -20.70 9.99
N PRO A 15 -49.13 -21.47 10.55
CA PRO A 15 -48.04 -22.09 9.78
C PRO A 15 -48.40 -23.46 9.19
N GLY A 16 -47.77 -23.82 8.07
CA GLY A 16 -47.85 -25.14 7.44
C GLY A 16 -46.47 -25.79 7.35
N ASP A 17 -46.22 -26.75 8.24
CA ASP A 17 -45.21 -27.79 8.11
C ASP A 17 -45.69 -28.84 7.10
N ASP A 18 -44.84 -29.26 6.16
CA ASP A 18 -45.04 -30.46 5.34
C ASP A 18 -43.78 -31.34 5.38
N ASP A 19 -43.80 -32.30 6.29
CA ASP A 19 -42.97 -33.51 6.31
C ASP A 19 -43.63 -34.58 5.42
N GLY A 20 -42.91 -35.11 4.44
CA GLY A 20 -43.44 -36.09 3.48
C GLY A 20 -42.42 -37.11 3.00
N ARG A 21 -42.18 -38.15 3.82
CA ARG A 21 -41.40 -39.36 3.53
C ARG A 21 -42.11 -40.34 2.58
N GLY A 22 -41.33 -41.12 1.83
CA GLY A 22 -41.62 -42.53 1.46
C GLY A 22 -41.70 -42.82 -0.05
N ALA A 23 -40.65 -43.38 -0.68
CA ALA A 23 -40.41 -44.83 -0.94
C ALA A 23 -41.22 -45.36 -2.16
N VAL A 24 -40.73 -46.11 -3.16
CA VAL A 24 -39.96 -47.38 -3.18
C VAL A 24 -39.56 -47.76 -4.62
N ALA A 25 -38.53 -48.64 -4.74
CA ALA A 25 -38.24 -49.64 -5.80
C ALA A 25 -37.87 -49.13 -7.22
N GLY A 26 -36.80 -49.56 -7.91
CA GLY A 26 -35.87 -50.67 -7.72
C GLY A 26 -35.71 -51.44 -9.05
N SER A 27 -34.55 -51.36 -9.72
CA SER A 27 -33.93 -52.51 -10.42
C SER A 27 -32.59 -52.21 -11.12
N ARG A 28 -31.58 -52.98 -10.67
CA ARG A 28 -30.63 -53.82 -11.45
C ARG A 28 -29.52 -53.17 -12.30
N VAL A 29 -28.33 -53.19 -11.70
CA VAL A 29 -27.11 -53.96 -12.09
C VAL A 29 -26.70 -53.98 -13.58
N ALA A 30 -25.54 -53.39 -13.87
CA ALA A 30 -24.44 -54.09 -14.53
C ALA A 30 -23.09 -53.45 -14.20
N ARG A 31 -22.20 -54.28 -13.66
CA ARG A 31 -20.82 -54.01 -13.21
C ARG A 31 -19.89 -54.57 -14.28
N THR A 32 -18.84 -53.88 -14.74
CA THR A 32 -17.71 -54.55 -15.43
C THR A 32 -16.39 -53.76 -15.32
N ARG A 33 -15.48 -54.37 -14.54
CA ARG A 33 -14.00 -54.52 -14.69
C ARG A 33 -13.11 -53.27 -14.66
N ARG A 34 -12.29 -53.11 -13.61
CA ARG A 34 -10.97 -53.75 -13.33
C ARG A 34 -9.87 -53.30 -14.30
N GLY A 35 -8.99 -52.44 -13.79
CA GLY A 35 -7.64 -52.22 -14.30
C GLY A 35 -6.69 -52.00 -13.12
N THR A 36 -6.10 -53.08 -12.63
CA THR A 36 -4.94 -53.11 -11.72
C THR A 36 -3.66 -53.15 -12.56
N LEU A 37 -2.75 -52.21 -12.34
CA LEU A 37 -1.31 -52.32 -12.61
C LEU A 37 -0.63 -51.67 -11.40
N ALA A 38 -0.24 -52.44 -10.39
CA ALA A 38 1.03 -53.18 -10.31
C ALA A 38 2.23 -52.24 -10.10
N ALA A 39 2.85 -52.43 -8.94
CA ALA A 39 4.00 -51.72 -8.40
C ALA A 39 5.29 -51.99 -9.17
N SER A 40 6.24 -51.06 -9.07
CA SER A 40 7.66 -51.40 -9.10
C SER A 40 8.49 -50.36 -8.35
N VAL A 41 8.97 -50.80 -7.20
CA VAL A 41 10.12 -50.26 -6.47
C VAL A 41 11.36 -50.43 -7.34
N THR A 42 12.21 -49.40 -7.41
CA THR A 42 13.62 -49.59 -7.80
C THR A 42 14.49 -48.70 -6.92
N ALA A 43 14.84 -49.23 -5.75
CA ALA A 43 16.00 -48.80 -5.01
C ALA A 43 17.23 -49.42 -5.68
N VAL A 44 18.17 -48.60 -6.14
CA VAL A 44 19.51 -49.05 -6.53
C VAL A 44 20.49 -48.33 -5.62
N ALA A 45 20.95 -49.04 -4.60
CA ALA A 45 22.13 -48.70 -3.83
C ALA A 45 23.37 -49.15 -4.64
N GLY A 46 24.29 -48.23 -4.90
CA GLY A 46 25.59 -48.50 -5.49
C GLY A 46 26.69 -47.87 -4.64
N LEU A 47 27.37 -48.69 -3.84
CA LEU A 47 28.57 -48.38 -3.06
C LEU A 47 29.81 -48.81 -3.87
N ALA A 48 30.77 -47.90 -4.11
CA ALA A 48 32.23 -48.13 -4.17
C ALA A 48 32.92 -46.84 -4.70
N VAL A 49 33.62 -46.03 -3.89
CA VAL A 49 35.02 -46.14 -3.39
C VAL A 49 35.98 -45.16 -4.11
N VAL A 50 36.51 -44.23 -3.29
CA VAL A 50 37.83 -43.59 -3.29
C VAL A 50 38.22 -42.61 -4.40
N GLY A 51 38.38 -41.35 -3.99
CA GLY A 51 39.20 -40.32 -4.62
C GLY A 51 39.62 -39.29 -3.59
N LEU A 52 40.73 -39.55 -2.90
CA LEU A 52 41.41 -38.62 -2.00
C LEU A 52 41.97 -37.45 -2.82
N PHE A 53 41.36 -36.26 -2.74
CA PHE A 53 42.02 -35.02 -3.14
C PHE A 53 42.23 -34.14 -1.91
N VAL A 54 43.49 -34.03 -1.52
CA VAL A 54 44.01 -33.05 -0.56
C VAL A 54 44.26 -31.76 -1.33
N ALA A 55 43.45 -30.73 -1.06
CA ALA A 55 43.72 -29.30 -1.26
C ALA A 55 42.63 -28.59 -0.42
N GLY A 56 42.91 -28.03 0.75
CA GLY A 56 43.84 -26.93 0.96
C GLY A 56 43.11 -25.62 0.77
N CYS A 57 42.50 -25.07 1.84
CA CYS A 57 42.41 -23.63 2.12
C CYS A 57 41.85 -23.41 3.52
N ASP A 58 42.69 -22.84 4.35
CA ASP A 58 42.40 -22.17 5.60
C ASP A 58 41.29 -21.12 5.38
N SER A 59 40.21 -21.17 6.18
CA SER A 59 39.31 -20.03 6.34
C SER A 59 39.35 -19.56 7.80
N GLY A 60 40.57 -19.38 8.32
CA GLY A 60 40.84 -18.45 9.40
C GLY A 60 40.87 -17.03 8.84
N GLY A 61 39.91 -16.21 9.23
CA GLY A 61 39.88 -14.80 8.86
C GLY A 61 38.48 -14.22 8.99
N THR A 62 38.11 -13.81 10.19
CA THR A 62 37.12 -12.74 10.36
C THR A 62 37.79 -11.46 9.87
N GLY A 63 37.89 -11.33 8.54
CA GLY A 63 38.28 -10.09 7.90
C GLY A 63 37.30 -9.04 8.35
N THR A 64 37.78 -8.11 9.18
CA THR A 64 37.24 -6.76 9.23
C THR A 64 37.06 -6.33 7.79
N ARG A 65 35.81 -6.24 7.34
CA ARG A 65 35.54 -5.54 6.10
C ARG A 65 35.95 -4.11 6.36
N ASP A 66 37.14 -3.80 5.87
CA ASP A 66 37.56 -2.44 5.61
C ASP A 66 36.63 -1.98 4.48
N GLU A 67 35.44 -1.50 4.86
CA GLU A 67 34.57 -0.70 4.00
C GLU A 67 35.36 0.60 3.77
N GLY A 68 36.34 0.52 2.87
CA GLY A 68 37.29 1.59 2.59
C GLY A 68 36.57 2.93 2.46
N ALA A 69 37.24 4.00 2.91
CA ALA A 69 36.73 5.35 3.02
C ALA A 69 35.55 5.61 2.08
N ALA A 70 34.36 5.80 2.67
CA ALA A 70 33.12 6.04 1.95
C ALA A 70 33.41 6.87 0.71
N HIS A 71 33.18 6.28 -0.47
CA HIS A 71 33.37 7.00 -1.72
C HIS A 71 32.65 8.33 -1.54
N SER A 72 33.41 9.43 -1.65
CA SER A 72 32.84 10.76 -1.74
C SER A 72 32.08 10.78 -3.05
N VAL A 73 30.83 10.33 -2.98
CA VAL A 73 29.85 10.57 -4.03
C VAL A 73 29.87 12.09 -4.18
N PRO A 74 30.22 12.63 -5.35
CA PRO A 74 30.01 14.05 -5.60
C PRO A 74 28.56 14.32 -5.20
N ALA A 75 28.32 15.29 -4.33
CA ALA A 75 26.97 15.65 -3.90
C ALA A 75 26.09 15.64 -5.15
N VAL A 76 25.24 14.62 -5.27
CA VAL A 76 24.31 14.51 -6.37
C VAL A 76 23.41 15.70 -6.17
N ALA A 77 23.66 16.76 -6.96
CA ALA A 77 22.70 17.82 -7.15
C ALA A 77 21.35 17.13 -7.38
N PRO A 78 20.27 17.54 -6.71
CA PRO A 78 19.01 16.81 -6.75
C PRO A 78 18.69 16.52 -8.21
N THR A 79 18.82 15.25 -8.60
CA THR A 79 18.36 14.77 -9.88
C THR A 79 16.85 14.92 -9.80
N LYS A 80 16.35 16.02 -10.35
CA LYS A 80 15.06 16.01 -11.03
C LYS A 80 15.19 14.92 -12.09
N ASP A 81 14.89 13.69 -11.71
CA ASP A 81 14.33 12.74 -12.64
C ASP A 81 12.84 13.11 -12.72
N PRO A 82 12.38 13.81 -13.78
CA PRO A 82 11.00 13.69 -14.14
C PRO A 82 10.84 12.23 -14.58
N GLY A 83 10.35 11.38 -13.68
CA GLY A 83 9.79 10.09 -14.07
C GLY A 83 8.93 10.36 -15.31
N SER A 84 9.28 9.72 -16.42
CA SER A 84 8.81 10.06 -17.75
C SER A 84 7.30 9.87 -17.86
N ALA A 85 6.55 10.86 -17.40
CA ALA A 85 5.17 11.09 -17.77
C ALA A 85 5.16 11.20 -19.29
N ALA A 86 4.41 10.30 -19.94
CA ALA A 86 4.19 10.32 -21.38
C ALA A 86 4.01 11.77 -21.83
N ALA A 87 4.81 12.22 -22.80
CA ALA A 87 4.82 13.59 -23.27
C ALA A 87 3.39 14.01 -23.63
N THR A 88 2.73 14.70 -22.71
CA THR A 88 1.53 15.46 -23.00
C THR A 88 1.92 16.38 -24.14
N LYS A 89 1.17 16.33 -25.25
CA LYS A 89 1.30 17.31 -26.34
C LYS A 89 1.44 18.71 -25.72
N PRO A 90 2.15 19.68 -26.33
CA PRO A 90 2.23 21.05 -25.81
C PRO A 90 0.86 21.75 -25.80
N GLY A 91 -0.03 21.28 -24.95
CA GLY A 91 -1.22 21.95 -24.47
C GLY A 91 -0.80 22.69 -23.22
N GLU A 92 -1.35 23.88 -23.08
CA GLU A 92 -1.27 24.73 -21.90
C GLU A 92 -1.13 23.91 -20.61
N ARG A 93 0.00 24.09 -19.92
CA ARG A 93 0.16 23.47 -18.60
C ARG A 93 -1.00 23.93 -17.74
N VAL A 94 -1.73 22.97 -17.21
CA VAL A 94 -2.86 23.21 -16.32
C VAL A 94 -2.39 24.07 -15.14
N ASN A 95 -3.23 25.01 -14.69
CA ASN A 95 -3.01 25.73 -13.45
C ASN A 95 -3.55 24.89 -12.27
N PRO A 96 -2.71 24.11 -11.55
CA PRO A 96 -3.17 23.20 -10.50
C PRO A 96 -3.82 23.95 -9.33
N VAL A 97 -3.28 25.11 -8.97
CA VAL A 97 -3.81 25.95 -7.88
C VAL A 97 -5.18 26.51 -8.27
N GLY A 98 -5.33 26.92 -9.52
CA GLY A 98 -6.61 27.36 -10.08
C GLY A 98 -7.67 26.25 -10.02
N LEU A 99 -7.31 25.02 -10.45
CA LEU A 99 -8.19 23.86 -10.34
C LEU A 99 -8.66 23.63 -8.90
N LEU A 100 -7.72 23.51 -7.97
CA LEU A 100 -8.02 23.22 -6.57
C LEU A 100 -8.90 24.30 -5.93
N LYS A 101 -8.64 25.59 -6.21
CA LYS A 101 -9.44 26.69 -5.64
C LYS A 101 -10.86 26.72 -6.18
N GLN A 102 -11.05 26.39 -7.46
CA GLN A 102 -12.36 26.41 -8.12
C GLN A 102 -13.18 25.14 -7.88
N ASP A 103 -12.53 24.03 -7.53
CA ASP A 103 -13.20 22.74 -7.34
C ASP A 103 -14.04 22.72 -6.05
N PRO A 104 -15.37 22.57 -6.11
CA PRO A 104 -16.22 22.48 -4.92
C PRO A 104 -15.99 21.23 -4.07
N MET A 105 -15.34 20.19 -4.60
CA MET A 105 -15.01 18.97 -3.85
C MET A 105 -13.79 19.13 -2.93
N VAL A 106 -12.97 20.16 -3.15
CA VAL A 106 -11.82 20.48 -2.29
C VAL A 106 -12.31 21.19 -1.05
N SER A 107 -11.92 20.72 0.13
CA SER A 107 -12.40 21.32 1.38
C SER A 107 -11.94 22.77 1.57
N PRO A 108 -12.71 23.58 2.31
CA PRO A 108 -12.29 24.92 2.67
C PRO A 108 -10.96 24.96 3.43
N ALA A 109 -10.62 23.91 4.19
CA ALA A 109 -9.37 23.83 4.92
C ALA A 109 -8.17 23.74 3.97
N VAL A 110 -8.22 22.81 3.01
CA VAL A 110 -7.18 22.69 1.98
C VAL A 110 -7.06 23.98 1.17
N LYS A 111 -8.19 24.60 0.75
CA LYS A 111 -8.16 25.87 0.00
C LYS A 111 -7.54 27.02 0.78
N ARG A 112 -7.83 27.13 2.07
CA ARG A 112 -7.28 28.17 2.95
C ARG A 112 -5.77 28.01 3.12
N ASP A 113 -5.31 26.77 3.24
CA ASP A 113 -3.91 26.46 3.52
C ASP A 113 -3.08 26.36 2.22
N LEU A 114 -3.73 26.27 1.05
CA LEU A 114 -3.15 26.40 -0.29
C LEU A 114 -2.78 27.87 -0.60
N LYS A 115 -1.68 28.30 0.00
CA LYS A 115 -1.02 29.61 -0.21
C LYS A 115 0.42 29.41 -0.69
N PRO A 116 1.05 30.43 -1.30
CA PRO A 116 2.46 30.33 -1.66
C PRO A 116 3.34 30.10 -0.43
N CYS A 117 4.33 29.23 -0.56
CA CYS A 117 5.35 28.97 0.45
C CYS A 117 6.43 30.04 0.47
N SER A 118 6.84 30.47 -0.73
CA SER A 118 7.83 31.52 -0.96
C SER A 118 7.56 32.16 -2.32
N GLY A 119 7.44 33.49 -2.37
CA GLY A 119 7.13 34.18 -3.61
C GLY A 119 5.83 33.67 -4.25
N SER A 120 5.94 33.10 -5.44
CA SER A 120 4.81 32.51 -6.20
C SER A 120 4.71 30.99 -6.12
N ASP A 121 5.60 30.33 -5.39
CA ASP A 121 5.69 28.87 -5.38
C ASP A 121 4.70 28.28 -4.38
N TYR A 122 3.82 27.41 -4.86
CA TYR A 122 2.82 26.71 -4.04
C TYR A 122 3.31 25.31 -3.65
N PRO A 123 2.87 24.75 -2.51
CA PRO A 123 3.25 23.41 -2.08
C PRO A 123 2.39 22.37 -2.81
N VAL A 124 2.50 22.33 -4.14
CA VAL A 124 1.80 21.35 -4.97
C VAL A 124 2.81 20.57 -5.79
N ASP A 125 2.63 19.26 -5.83
CA ASP A 125 3.29 18.39 -6.80
C ASP A 125 2.26 17.93 -7.85
N VAL A 126 2.67 17.90 -9.11
CA VAL A 126 1.77 17.65 -10.24
C VAL A 126 2.38 16.63 -11.18
N SER A 127 1.66 15.53 -11.35
CA SER A 127 2.00 14.47 -12.29
C SER A 127 0.90 14.30 -13.34
N TYR A 128 1.28 13.82 -14.53
CA TYR A 128 0.37 13.64 -15.67
C TYR A 128 0.43 12.20 -16.18
N ALA A 129 -0.71 11.55 -16.35
CA ALA A 129 -0.80 10.21 -16.95
C ALA A 129 -2.20 9.94 -17.51
N ARG A 130 -2.34 8.90 -18.34
CA ARG A 130 -3.66 8.42 -18.81
C ARG A 130 -4.19 7.34 -17.88
N LEU A 131 -4.68 7.74 -16.72
CA LEU A 131 -5.29 6.85 -15.73
C LEU A 131 -6.72 6.45 -16.12
N THR A 132 -7.43 7.34 -16.83
CA THR A 132 -8.86 7.19 -17.14
C THR A 132 -9.14 6.75 -18.58
N GLY A 133 -8.09 6.39 -19.33
CA GLY A 133 -8.16 5.95 -20.73
C GLY A 133 -8.48 7.05 -21.75
N GLY A 134 -8.50 8.32 -21.34
CA GLY A 134 -8.73 9.46 -22.25
C GLY A 134 -7.52 9.78 -23.15
N ASP A 135 -7.78 10.49 -24.26
CA ASP A 135 -6.72 10.93 -25.18
C ASP A 135 -5.79 12.00 -24.58
N VAL A 136 -6.34 12.80 -23.67
CA VAL A 136 -5.65 13.84 -22.89
C VAL A 136 -5.25 13.25 -21.55
N ALA A 137 -4.03 13.58 -21.09
CA ALA A 137 -3.56 13.14 -19.79
C ALA A 137 -4.44 13.71 -18.65
N ASP A 138 -4.74 12.83 -17.69
CA ASP A 138 -5.25 13.21 -16.38
C ASP A 138 -4.15 13.91 -15.58
N VAL A 139 -4.56 14.74 -14.63
CA VAL A 139 -3.67 15.51 -13.75
C VAL A 139 -3.83 15.00 -12.33
N VAL A 140 -2.75 14.47 -11.77
CA VAL A 140 -2.65 14.12 -10.35
C VAL A 140 -2.03 15.31 -9.64
N VAL A 141 -2.71 15.82 -8.61
CA VAL A 141 -2.25 16.97 -7.83
C VAL A 141 -2.15 16.57 -6.36
N ASN A 142 -0.92 16.49 -5.85
CA ASN A 142 -0.64 16.35 -4.42
C ASN A 142 -0.48 17.75 -3.81
N VAL A 143 -1.18 18.03 -2.71
CA VAL A 143 -0.99 19.22 -1.88
C VAL A 143 -0.15 18.84 -0.68
N MET A 144 0.85 19.65 -0.36
CA MET A 144 1.82 19.37 0.71
C MET A 144 1.91 20.53 1.71
N THR A 145 2.61 20.30 2.81
CA THR A 145 3.06 21.38 3.70
C THR A 145 4.28 22.08 3.11
N CYS A 146 4.37 23.41 3.26
CA CYS A 146 5.47 24.19 2.72
C CYS A 146 6.86 23.85 3.29
N ARG A 147 6.92 23.43 4.56
CA ARG A 147 8.19 23.28 5.27
C ARG A 147 8.77 21.88 5.18
N SER A 148 7.92 20.87 5.23
CA SER A 148 8.32 19.47 5.35
C SER A 148 7.90 18.61 4.17
N ALA A 149 7.25 19.19 3.16
CA ALA A 149 6.72 18.47 1.99
C ALA A 149 5.83 17.28 2.37
N VAL A 150 5.14 17.37 3.52
CA VAL A 150 4.22 16.31 3.97
C VAL A 150 2.92 16.45 3.19
N GLY A 151 2.51 15.40 2.50
CA GLY A 151 1.25 15.37 1.74
C GLY A 151 0.04 15.52 2.66
N VAL A 152 -0.84 16.47 2.35
CA VAL A 152 -2.07 16.75 3.10
C VAL A 152 -3.33 16.39 2.32
N ALA A 153 -3.24 16.39 0.99
CA ALA A 153 -4.32 15.98 0.12
C ALA A 153 -3.80 15.53 -1.24
N THR A 154 -4.56 14.69 -1.92
CA THR A 154 -4.33 14.30 -3.33
C THR A 154 -5.64 14.32 -4.10
N TYR A 155 -5.57 14.69 -5.38
CA TYR A 155 -6.70 14.74 -6.30
C TYR A 155 -6.32 14.27 -7.70
N VAL A 156 -7.26 13.65 -8.40
CA VAL A 156 -7.12 13.33 -9.83
C VAL A 156 -8.16 14.09 -10.64
N TYR A 157 -7.69 14.82 -11.65
CA TYR A 157 -8.52 15.55 -12.58
C TYR A 157 -8.46 14.95 -13.97
N ARG A 158 -9.62 14.56 -14.50
CA ARG A 158 -9.79 14.03 -15.85
C ARG A 158 -10.21 15.13 -16.82
N ALA A 159 -9.64 15.14 -18.02
CA ALA A 159 -10.11 15.99 -19.10
C ALA A 159 -11.50 15.51 -19.59
N HIS A 160 -12.48 16.41 -19.58
CA HIS A 160 -13.85 16.17 -20.04
C HIS A 160 -14.46 17.45 -20.62
N GLY A 161 -14.87 17.41 -21.89
CA GLY A 161 -15.55 18.52 -22.56
C GLY A 161 -14.74 19.83 -22.57
N GLY A 162 -13.41 19.75 -22.76
CA GLY A 162 -12.52 20.91 -22.76
C GLY A 162 -12.20 21.50 -21.39
N SER A 163 -12.62 20.84 -20.30
CA SER A 163 -12.31 21.23 -18.93
C SER A 163 -11.77 20.05 -18.12
N TYR A 164 -11.17 20.32 -16.97
CA TYR A 164 -10.75 19.27 -16.03
C TYR A 164 -11.83 19.05 -14.96
N LYS A 165 -12.14 17.79 -14.67
CA LYS A 165 -13.13 17.37 -13.66
C LYS A 165 -12.47 16.48 -12.63
N ASN A 166 -12.71 16.76 -11.35
CA ASN A 166 -12.26 15.91 -10.26
C ASN A 166 -12.99 14.57 -10.33
N VAL A 167 -12.22 13.48 -10.31
CA VAL A 167 -12.70 12.10 -10.33
C VAL A 167 -12.16 11.25 -9.18
N PHE A 168 -11.31 11.83 -8.33
CA PHE A 168 -10.75 11.24 -7.13
C PHE A 168 -10.23 12.33 -6.19
N GLY A 169 -10.43 12.16 -4.89
CA GLY A 169 -9.86 13.02 -3.87
C GLY A 169 -9.68 12.31 -2.54
N SER A 170 -8.58 12.61 -1.84
CA SER A 170 -8.35 12.19 -0.47
C SER A 170 -7.63 13.29 0.30
N GLU A 171 -8.18 13.68 1.46
CA GLU A 171 -7.64 14.73 2.33
C GLU A 171 -7.25 14.20 3.73
N ALA A 172 -7.02 12.88 3.83
CA ALA A 172 -6.68 12.20 5.07
C ALA A 172 -5.17 12.27 5.34
N ALA A 173 -4.69 13.44 5.76
CA ALA A 173 -3.27 13.67 6.01
C ALA A 173 -2.67 12.76 7.12
N PRO A 174 -1.41 12.28 6.97
CA PRO A 174 -0.59 12.37 5.77
C PRO A 174 -1.07 11.46 4.64
N VAL A 175 -1.21 12.03 3.45
CA VAL A 175 -1.61 11.31 2.24
C VAL A 175 -0.83 11.80 1.03
N TYR A 176 -0.39 10.87 0.20
CA TYR A 176 0.29 11.16 -1.06
C TYR A 176 -0.14 10.15 -2.12
N SER A 177 -0.17 10.56 -3.40
CA SER A 177 -0.43 9.64 -4.50
C SER A 177 0.67 9.64 -5.54
N GLU A 178 0.91 8.46 -6.08
CA GLU A 178 1.83 8.18 -7.17
C GLU A 178 1.08 7.48 -8.32
N ILE A 179 1.73 7.45 -9.48
CA ILE A 179 1.24 6.72 -10.64
C ILE A 179 2.16 5.52 -10.85
N ASP A 180 1.61 4.31 -10.74
CA ASP A 180 2.32 3.07 -11.06
C ASP A 180 1.60 2.35 -12.19
N ARG A 181 2.26 2.18 -13.34
CA ARG A 181 1.79 1.36 -14.48
C ARG A 181 0.34 1.61 -14.94
N GLY A 182 -0.17 2.82 -14.77
CA GLY A 182 -1.54 3.21 -15.15
C GLY A 182 -2.57 3.15 -14.02
N ASP A 183 -2.14 2.72 -12.84
CA ASP A 183 -2.91 2.78 -11.59
C ASP A 183 -2.53 4.01 -10.77
N LEU A 184 -3.47 4.45 -9.94
CA LEU A 184 -3.23 5.45 -8.91
C LEU A 184 -2.89 4.72 -7.61
N VAL A 185 -1.68 4.90 -7.10
CA VAL A 185 -1.26 4.34 -5.80
C VAL A 185 -1.35 5.46 -4.78
N VAL A 186 -2.07 5.23 -3.68
CA VAL A 186 -2.25 6.21 -2.60
C VAL A 186 -1.68 5.66 -1.32
N THR A 187 -0.70 6.37 -0.78
CA THR A 187 -0.08 6.04 0.51
C THR A 187 -0.67 6.95 1.59
N LYS A 188 -1.09 6.34 2.70
CA LYS A 188 -1.63 7.03 3.88
C LYS A 188 -0.88 6.58 5.11
N GLN A 189 -0.39 7.52 5.90
CA GLN A 189 0.26 7.20 7.17
C GLN A 189 -0.68 7.50 8.33
N GLN A 190 -0.60 6.70 9.39
CA GLN A 190 -1.43 6.88 10.58
C GLN A 190 -0.55 7.00 11.81
N TYR A 191 -0.91 7.95 12.68
CA TYR A 191 -0.27 8.15 13.98
C TYR A 191 -1.24 7.72 15.06
N ALA A 192 -0.87 6.71 15.84
CA ALA A 192 -1.58 6.32 17.03
C ALA A 192 -1.41 7.36 18.15
N LYS A 193 -2.30 7.30 19.13
CA LYS A 193 -2.21 8.17 20.31
C LYS A 193 -0.88 7.93 21.03
N GLY A 194 -0.11 8.99 21.22
CA GLY A 194 1.19 8.95 21.90
C GLY A 194 2.37 8.79 20.96
N ASP A 195 2.15 8.71 19.64
CA ASP A 195 3.24 8.71 18.67
C ASP A 195 4.01 10.03 18.67
N SER A 196 5.33 9.91 18.54
CA SER A 196 6.15 11.03 18.11
C SER A 196 5.76 11.43 16.69
N MET A 197 5.71 12.73 16.42
CA MET A 197 5.44 13.24 15.06
C MET A 197 6.44 12.71 14.02
N SER A 198 7.62 12.25 14.45
CA SER A 198 8.66 11.72 13.57
C SER A 198 8.41 10.28 13.11
N TYR A 199 7.53 9.53 13.77
CA TYR A 199 7.33 8.10 13.49
C TYR A 199 5.85 7.74 13.46
N ALA A 200 5.31 7.48 12.27
CA ALA A 200 3.98 6.93 12.10
C ALA A 200 3.90 5.53 12.75
N SER A 201 2.72 5.16 13.25
CA SER A 201 2.47 3.81 13.74
C SER A 201 2.19 2.82 12.62
N SER A 202 1.56 3.27 11.54
CA SER A 202 1.22 2.41 10.42
C SER A 202 1.11 3.16 9.10
N GLU A 203 1.08 2.39 8.01
CA GLU A 203 0.92 2.86 6.65
C GLU A 203 -0.04 1.95 5.87
N ASP A 204 -0.93 2.56 5.09
CA ASP A 204 -1.73 1.91 4.07
C ASP A 204 -1.24 2.34 2.69
N VAL A 205 -0.88 1.38 1.85
CA VAL A 205 -0.62 1.58 0.42
C VAL A 205 -1.79 0.98 -0.36
N ILE A 206 -2.57 1.84 -1.01
CA ILE A 206 -3.82 1.45 -1.67
C ILE A 206 -3.70 1.69 -3.17
N THR A 207 -3.89 0.64 -3.97
CA THR A 207 -3.88 0.74 -5.43
C THR A 207 -5.30 0.90 -5.93
N TYR A 208 -5.51 1.88 -6.80
CA TYR A 208 -6.77 2.16 -7.46
C TYR A 208 -6.63 2.03 -8.98
N HIS A 209 -7.57 1.29 -9.58
CA HIS A 209 -7.72 1.21 -11.03
C HIS A 209 -8.97 1.95 -11.49
N TRP A 210 -8.89 2.61 -12.65
CA TRP A 210 -10.06 3.23 -13.25
C TRP A 210 -10.99 2.20 -13.88
N THR A 211 -12.19 2.06 -13.34
CA THR A 211 -13.21 1.14 -13.88
C THR A 211 -14.60 1.70 -13.62
N ASN A 212 -15.51 1.49 -14.58
CA ASN A 212 -16.91 1.94 -14.45
C ASN A 212 -17.04 3.42 -14.06
N ASN A 213 -16.22 4.27 -14.67
CA ASN A 213 -16.16 5.71 -14.43
C ASN A 213 -15.81 6.15 -13.00
N LYS A 214 -15.04 5.34 -12.27
CA LYS A 214 -14.47 5.70 -10.97
C LYS A 214 -13.14 5.00 -10.73
N PHE A 215 -12.33 5.55 -9.82
CA PHE A 215 -11.21 4.81 -9.25
C PHE A 215 -11.76 3.80 -8.24
N ALA A 216 -11.64 2.51 -8.57
CA ALA A 216 -11.97 1.41 -7.66
C ALA A 216 -10.68 0.88 -7.05
N GLN A 217 -10.69 0.67 -5.73
CA GLN A 217 -9.60 0.01 -5.04
C GLN A 217 -9.47 -1.43 -5.57
N THR A 218 -8.28 -1.78 -6.04
CA THR A 218 -7.94 -3.12 -6.54
C THR A 218 -7.05 -3.88 -5.59
N ASP A 219 -6.24 -3.17 -4.81
CA ASP A 219 -5.35 -3.75 -3.81
C ASP A 219 -5.16 -2.81 -2.61
N ALA A 220 -4.79 -3.36 -1.46
CA ALA A 220 -4.32 -2.60 -0.32
C ALA A 220 -3.38 -3.41 0.56
N VAL A 221 -2.27 -2.79 0.94
CA VAL A 221 -1.29 -3.33 1.88
C VAL A 221 -1.26 -2.44 3.12
N HIS A 222 -1.49 -3.03 4.28
CA HIS A 222 -1.32 -2.39 5.57
C HIS A 222 0.00 -2.84 6.20
N THR A 223 0.77 -1.90 6.74
CA THR A 223 2.02 -2.16 7.45
C THR A 223 2.00 -1.47 8.81
N ASP A 224 2.17 -2.24 9.88
CA ASP A 224 2.46 -1.72 11.21
C ASP A 224 3.96 -1.52 11.39
N PHE A 225 4.37 -0.34 11.85
CA PHE A 225 5.77 -0.06 12.15
C PHE A 225 6.09 -0.47 13.59
N SER A 226 6.95 -1.48 13.76
CA SER A 226 7.48 -1.86 15.08
C SER A 226 8.40 -0.76 15.63
N ARG A 227 8.21 -0.32 16.87
CA ARG A 227 9.11 0.60 17.59
C ARG A 227 10.41 -0.10 18.01
N ALA A 228 11.21 -0.56 17.06
CA ALA A 228 12.48 -1.21 17.35
C ALA A 228 13.65 -0.23 17.17
N VAL A 229 13.83 0.66 18.16
CA VAL A 229 15.15 1.20 18.53
C VAL A 229 15.21 1.17 20.05
N GLY A 230 16.19 0.44 20.58
CA GLY A 230 16.18 -0.06 21.95
C GLY A 230 16.14 1.03 23.02
N ASP A 231 15.19 0.87 23.95
CA ASP A 231 15.41 1.21 25.35
C ASP A 231 16.45 0.21 25.88
N GLY A 232 17.72 0.45 25.52
CA GLY A 232 18.82 -0.03 26.32
C GLY A 232 18.79 0.79 27.59
N ASP A 233 18.12 0.27 28.62
CA ASP A 233 18.25 0.73 29.99
C ASP A 233 19.74 0.73 30.34
N THR A 234 20.41 1.86 30.11
CA THR A 234 21.63 2.19 30.82
C THR A 234 21.22 2.58 32.22
N ASP A 235 20.85 1.58 33.04
CA ASP A 235 21.01 1.66 34.48
C ASP A 235 22.50 1.58 34.78
N GLY A 236 23.16 2.70 34.50
CA GLY A 236 24.43 3.04 35.09
C GLY A 236 24.21 3.39 36.56
N ASP A 237 24.78 2.55 37.41
CA ASP A 237 25.21 2.86 38.78
C ASP A 237 24.13 2.92 39.87
N THR A 238 24.07 1.91 40.74
CA THR A 238 24.62 2.03 42.10
C THR A 238 24.66 0.65 42.81
N GLY A 239 25.88 0.14 43.05
CA GLY A 239 26.27 -0.56 44.29
C GLY A 239 25.86 -2.03 44.51
N GLY A 240 26.86 -2.89 44.74
CA GLY A 240 26.64 -4.17 45.42
C GLY A 240 27.77 -5.19 45.27
N ASP A 241 28.75 -5.12 46.17
CA ASP A 241 29.84 -6.06 46.42
C ASP A 241 29.63 -7.52 46.01
N THR A 242 30.68 -8.14 45.43
CA THR A 242 31.22 -9.39 45.98
C THR A 242 32.66 -9.60 45.51
N ALA A 243 33.58 -9.48 46.47
CA ALA A 243 34.95 -9.92 46.36
C ALA A 243 35.01 -11.44 46.10
N THR A 244 35.86 -11.88 45.18
CA THR A 244 36.47 -13.21 45.25
C THR A 244 37.96 -13.08 44.96
N THR A 245 38.69 -13.18 46.06
CA THR A 245 40.14 -13.23 46.18
C THR A 245 40.74 -14.33 45.32
N SER A 246 41.72 -13.95 44.49
CA SER A 246 42.72 -14.84 43.92
C SER A 246 43.98 -14.76 44.80
N PRO A 247 44.63 -15.89 45.14
CA PRO A 247 46.05 -15.87 45.44
C PRO A 247 46.85 -16.64 44.39
N SER A 248 47.89 -15.99 43.92
CA SER A 248 48.95 -16.52 43.08
C SER A 248 49.83 -17.52 43.84
N ASN A 249 50.21 -18.62 43.17
CA ASN A 249 51.60 -19.02 42.98
C ASN A 249 51.71 -19.95 41.76
#